data_AF-A0A6P0T661-F1
#
_entry.id   AF-A0A6P0T661-F1
#
_cell.length_a   1.000
_cell.length_b   1.000
_cell.length_c   1.000
_cell.angle_alpha   90.00
_cell.angle_beta   90.00
_cell.angle_gamma   90.00
#
_symmetry.space_group_name_H-M   'P 1'
#
loop_
_entity.id
_entity.type
_entity.pdbx_description
1 polymer ?
#
loop_
_entity_poly.entity_id
_entity_poly.type
_entity_poly.pdbx_seq_one_letter_code
_entity_poly.pdbx_strand_id
1 'polypeptide(L)'
;MAASQPDLTGKVRLLDQGYHPQVIMAALEAVYPGIKHKIRIEIAAKPSKAQKQAEGKSGFVVVKTRWVIERSNAWMERCKGLVKNFERTLDHAKAKIDLCFMRLLLKRLATL
;
A
#
# COMPACT_ATOMS: atom_id res chain seq x y z
N MET A 1 21.12 -5.75 -17.52
CA MET A 1 20.53 -6.87 -16.74
C MET A 1 19.06 -6.57 -16.54
N ALA A 2 18.18 -7.14 -17.35
CA ALA A 2 16.74 -7.05 -17.08
C ALA A 2 16.48 -7.85 -15.80
N ALA A 3 16.14 -7.16 -14.70
CA ALA A 3 15.71 -7.81 -13.48
C ALA A 3 14.53 -8.73 -13.83
N SER A 4 14.66 -10.03 -13.55
CA SER A 4 13.58 -11.00 -13.68
C SER A 4 12.36 -10.45 -12.94
N GLN A 5 11.32 -10.08 -13.69
CA GLN A 5 10.11 -9.52 -13.09
C GLN A 5 9.52 -10.59 -12.16
N PRO A 6 9.24 -10.25 -10.88
CA PRO A 6 8.71 -11.23 -9.94
C PRO A 6 7.36 -11.75 -10.44
N ASP A 7 7.08 -13.04 -10.26
CA ASP A 7 5.76 -13.58 -10.56
C ASP A 7 4.73 -12.96 -9.61
N LEU A 8 3.79 -12.22 -10.21
CA LEU A 8 2.75 -11.48 -9.51
C LEU A 8 1.40 -12.19 -9.59
N THR A 9 1.30 -13.27 -10.36
CA THR A 9 0.05 -13.93 -10.73
C THR A 9 -0.76 -14.34 -9.50
N GLY A 10 -2.02 -13.91 -9.45
CA GLY A 10 -2.98 -14.26 -8.40
C GLY A 10 -2.79 -13.52 -7.07
N LYS A 11 -1.83 -12.60 -6.94
CA LYS A 11 -1.61 -11.89 -5.68
C LYS A 11 -2.58 -10.73 -5.50
N VAL A 12 -3.28 -10.72 -4.37
CA VAL A 12 -4.14 -9.60 -3.95
C VAL A 12 -3.28 -8.46 -3.38
N ARG A 13 -3.62 -7.22 -3.74
CA ARG A 13 -3.04 -5.99 -3.22
C ARG A 13 -4.16 -5.19 -2.56
N LEU A 14 -4.10 -5.09 -1.24
CA LEU A 14 -5.06 -4.31 -0.47
C LEU A 14 -4.64 -2.84 -0.45
N LEU A 15 -5.59 -1.95 -0.71
CA LEU A 15 -5.45 -0.50 -0.60
C LEU A 15 -6.27 0.04 0.55
N ASP A 16 -5.88 1.21 1.06
CA ASP A 16 -6.74 1.94 1.99
C ASP A 16 -7.93 2.59 1.25
N GLN A 17 -8.97 2.94 2.00
CA GLN A 17 -10.24 3.46 1.52
C GLN A 17 -10.13 4.77 0.73
N GLY A 18 -9.09 5.57 0.97
CA GLY A 18 -8.89 6.85 0.27
C GLY A 18 -8.40 6.71 -1.19
N TYR A 19 -8.05 5.50 -1.63
CA TYR A 19 -7.54 5.26 -2.98
C TYR A 19 -8.65 4.87 -3.95
N HIS A 20 -8.46 5.20 -5.23
CA HIS A 20 -9.39 4.87 -6.32
C HIS A 20 -8.82 3.73 -7.18
N PRO A 21 -9.23 2.46 -6.98
CA PRO A 21 -8.65 1.32 -7.67
C PRO A 21 -8.72 1.40 -9.19
N GLN A 22 -9.79 2.02 -9.72
CA GLN A 22 -9.99 2.16 -11.16
C GLN A 22 -8.93 3.06 -11.79
N VAL A 23 -8.66 4.20 -11.16
CA VAL A 23 -7.64 5.16 -11.60
C VAL A 23 -6.25 4.54 -11.52
N ILE A 24 -5.97 3.83 -10.42
CA ILE A 24 -4.70 3.15 -10.22
C ILE A 24 -4.50 2.05 -11.26
N MET A 25 -5.52 1.22 -11.53
CA MET A 25 -5.39 0.18 -12.56
C MET A 25 -5.22 0.76 -13.96
N ALA A 26 -5.92 1.85 -14.31
CA ALA A 26 -5.75 2.52 -15.59
C ALA A 26 -4.31 3.05 -15.76
N ALA A 27 -3.77 3.71 -14.73
CA ALA A 27 -2.39 4.19 -14.73
C ALA A 27 -1.37 3.04 -14.80
N LEU A 28 -1.61 1.94 -14.08
CA LEU A 28 -0.75 0.76 -14.11
C LEU A 28 -0.75 0.09 -15.48
N GLU A 29 -1.90 -0.04 -16.14
CA GLU A 29 -2.01 -0.64 -17.47
C GLU A 29 -1.23 0.17 -18.53
N ALA A 30 -1.20 1.51 -18.41
CA ALA A 30 -0.44 2.38 -19.30
C ALA A 30 1.09 2.17 -19.18
N VAL A 31 1.58 1.81 -17.99
CA VAL A 31 3.02 1.55 -17.75
C VAL A 31 3.37 0.08 -17.99
N TYR A 32 2.47 -0.82 -17.63
CA TYR A 32 2.64 -2.27 -17.69
C TYR A 32 1.41 -2.92 -18.33
N PRO A 33 1.36 -3.03 -19.67
CA PRO A 33 0.26 -3.69 -20.36
C PRO A 33 0.07 -5.13 -19.88
N GLY A 34 -1.18 -5.52 -19.61
CA GLY A 34 -1.55 -6.86 -19.12
C GLY A 34 -1.38 -7.08 -17.61
N ILE A 35 -1.02 -6.05 -16.83
CA ILE A 35 -0.85 -6.17 -15.37
C ILE A 35 -2.15 -6.53 -14.65
N LYS A 36 -3.30 -6.13 -15.20
CA LYS A 36 -4.64 -6.51 -14.69
C LYS A 36 -4.89 -8.00 -14.56
N HIS A 37 -4.20 -8.83 -15.35
CA HIS A 37 -4.32 -10.29 -15.28
C HIS A 37 -3.38 -10.91 -14.23
N LYS A 38 -2.37 -10.15 -13.78
CA LYS A 38 -1.40 -10.61 -12.81
C LYS A 38 -1.83 -10.26 -11.39
N ILE A 39 -2.36 -9.06 -11.17
CA ILE A 39 -2.70 -8.57 -9.83
C ILE A 39 -4.19 -8.35 -9.65
N ARG A 40 -4.67 -8.54 -8.41
CA ARG A 40 -6.01 -8.13 -8.00
C ARG A 40 -5.90 -7.00 -6.98
N ILE A 41 -6.54 -5.86 -7.23
CA ILE A 41 -6.58 -4.74 -6.29
C ILE A 41 -7.92 -4.76 -5.56
N GLU A 42 -7.87 -4.67 -4.23
CA GLU A 42 -9.06 -4.62 -3.37
C GLU A 42 -8.91 -3.50 -2.34
N ILE A 43 -10.03 -2.92 -1.91
CA ILE A 43 -10.02 -1.93 -0.82
C ILE A 43 -10.24 -2.67 0.50
N ALA A 44 -9.39 -2.39 1.49
CA ALA A 44 -9.54 -2.94 2.83
C ALA A 44 -10.88 -2.52 3.44
N ALA A 45 -11.67 -3.49 3.90
CA ALA A 45 -13.00 -3.24 4.44
C ALA A 45 -12.98 -2.24 5.61
N LYS A 46 -13.90 -1.27 5.55
CA LYS A 46 -14.17 -0.33 6.64
C LYS A 46 -15.64 -0.50 7.05
N PRO A 47 -15.92 -1.02 8.26
CA PRO A 47 -17.30 -1.24 8.69
C PRO A 47 -18.04 0.10 8.79
N SER A 48 -19.19 0.17 8.13
CA SER A 48 -20.08 1.32 8.15
C SER A 48 -20.72 1.50 9.54
N LYS A 49 -21.31 2.67 9.82
CA LYS A 49 -22.00 2.89 11.11
C LYS A 49 -23.12 1.88 11.33
N ALA A 50 -23.89 1.54 10.29
CA ALA A 50 -24.96 0.55 10.35
C ALA A 50 -24.44 -0.87 10.64
N GLN A 51 -23.35 -1.28 9.98
CA GLN A 51 -22.72 -2.58 10.24
C GLN A 51 -22.19 -2.69 11.68
N LYS A 52 -21.58 -1.61 12.19
CA LYS A 52 -21.12 -1.55 13.57
C LYS A 52 -22.29 -1.70 14.56
N GLN A 53 -23.40 -0.99 14.32
CA GLN A 53 -24.60 -1.06 15.15
C GLN A 53 -25.23 -2.46 15.14
N ALA A 54 -25.32 -3.10 13.97
CA ALA A 54 -25.82 -4.47 13.86
C ALA A 54 -24.96 -5.48 14.65
N GLU A 55 -23.64 -5.25 14.72
CA GLU A 55 -22.71 -6.06 15.53
C GLU A 55 -22.64 -5.62 17.01
N GLY A 56 -23.45 -4.65 17.44
CA GLY A 56 -23.42 -4.11 18.81
C GLY A 56 -22.13 -3.37 19.17
N LYS A 57 -21.30 -3.01 18.17
CA LYS A 57 -20.02 -2.33 18.36
C LYS A 57 -20.19 -0.83 18.27
N SER A 58 -19.67 -0.10 19.25
CA SER A 58 -19.58 1.36 19.23
C SER A 58 -18.11 1.80 19.07
N GLY A 59 -17.90 2.98 18.47
CA GLY A 59 -16.55 3.56 18.34
C GLY A 59 -15.66 2.94 17.26
N PHE A 60 -14.35 2.88 17.55
CA PHE A 60 -13.31 2.42 16.63
C PHE A 60 -13.25 0.88 16.62
N VAL A 61 -13.45 0.28 15.44
CA VAL A 61 -13.38 -1.18 15.27
C VAL A 61 -12.10 -1.51 14.51
N VAL A 62 -11.23 -2.30 15.14
CA VAL A 62 -9.96 -2.71 14.56
C VAL A 62 -10.19 -3.74 13.46
N VAL A 63 -9.78 -3.40 12.23
CA VAL A 63 -9.69 -4.34 11.11
C VAL A 63 -8.22 -4.70 10.93
N LYS A 64 -7.86 -5.95 11.24
CA LYS A 64 -6.45 -6.40 11.32
C LYS A 64 -5.65 -6.10 10.04
N THR A 65 -6.25 -6.37 8.87
CA THR A 65 -5.61 -6.12 7.57
C THR A 65 -5.41 -4.63 7.29
N ARG A 66 -6.38 -3.80 7.67
CA ARG A 66 -6.32 -2.33 7.51
C ARG A 66 -5.22 -1.70 8.34
N TRP A 67 -5.00 -2.18 9.56
CA TRP A 67 -3.95 -1.68 10.43
C TRP A 67 -2.54 -1.81 9.83
N VAL A 68 -2.29 -2.89 9.08
CA VAL A 68 -1.00 -3.08 8.40
C VAL A 68 -0.81 -2.02 7.31
N ILE A 69 -1.86 -1.74 6.53
CA ILE A 69 -1.84 -0.75 5.45
C ILE A 69 -1.65 0.66 6.01
N GLU A 70 -2.47 1.04 6.99
CA GLU A 70 -2.40 2.36 7.64
C GLU A 70 -1.03 2.60 8.28
N ARG A 71 -0.45 1.59 8.96
CA ARG A 71 0.90 1.73 9.53
C ARG A 71 1.99 1.89 8.47
N SER A 72 1.92 1.11 7.40
CA SER A 72 2.87 1.23 6.29
C SER A 72 2.81 2.62 5.66
N ASN A 73 1.61 3.15 5.44
CA ASN A 73 1.41 4.51 4.94
C ASN A 73 1.95 5.56 5.90
N ALA A 74 1.68 5.43 7.20
CA ALA A 74 2.19 6.35 8.22
C ALA A 74 3.73 6.37 8.31
N TRP A 75 4.41 5.27 8.00
CA TRP A 75 5.88 5.26 7.91
C TRP A 75 6.39 5.97 6.66
N MET A 76 5.74 5.77 5.52
CA MET A 76 6.05 6.49 4.27
C MET A 76 5.80 7.99 4.42
N GLU A 77 4.75 8.38 5.14
CA GLU A 77 4.41 9.79 5.39
C GLU A 77 5.53 10.59 6.09
N ARG A 78 6.35 9.90 6.90
CA ARG A 78 7.51 10.50 7.57
C ARG A 78 8.66 10.82 6.62
N CYS A 79 8.61 10.34 5.39
CA CYS A 79 9.61 10.56 4.36
C CYS A 79 9.08 11.57 3.34
N LYS A 80 9.43 12.85 3.47
CA LYS A 80 8.94 13.94 2.58
C LYS A 80 9.07 13.62 1.08
N GLY A 81 10.12 12.90 0.69
CA GLY A 81 10.36 12.46 -0.69
C GLY A 81 9.38 11.41 -1.23
N LEU A 82 8.51 10.84 -0.39
CA LEU A 82 7.46 9.89 -0.79
C LEU A 82 6.05 10.52 -0.75
N VAL A 83 5.93 11.77 -0.27
CA VAL A 83 4.64 12.42 -0.03
C VAL A 83 4.50 13.72 -0.80
N LYS A 84 5.57 14.53 -0.82
CA LYS A 84 5.56 15.88 -1.39
C LYS A 84 6.49 15.98 -2.60
N ASN A 85 7.68 15.40 -2.49
CA ASN A 85 8.71 15.49 -3.53
C ASN A 85 8.87 14.14 -4.21
N PHE A 86 7.85 13.74 -4.97
CA PHE A 86 7.84 12.48 -5.71
C PHE A 86 9.00 12.41 -6.70
N GLU A 87 9.52 11.20 -6.86
CA GLU A 87 10.61 10.93 -7.80
C GLU A 87 10.12 10.96 -9.24
N ARG A 88 11.01 11.39 -10.14
CA ARG A 88 10.69 11.54 -11.57
C ARG A 88 10.53 10.19 -12.27
N THR A 89 11.20 9.15 -11.78
CA THR A 89 11.16 7.81 -12.37
C THR A 89 10.74 6.78 -11.33
N LEU A 90 10.10 5.70 -11.78
CA LEU A 90 9.65 4.61 -10.91
C LEU A 90 10.81 3.90 -10.19
N ASP A 91 11.99 3.77 -10.81
CA ASP A 91 13.15 3.12 -10.19
C ASP A 91 13.65 3.91 -8.97
N HIS A 92 13.81 5.22 -9.11
CA HIS A 92 14.15 6.10 -7.98
C HIS A 92 13.05 6.11 -6.91
N ALA A 93 11.77 6.12 -7.31
CA ALA A 93 10.64 6.05 -6.37
C ALA A 93 10.69 4.76 -5.54
N LYS A 94 10.91 3.62 -6.21
CA LYS A 94 11.07 2.32 -5.57
C LYS A 94 12.25 2.30 -4.61
N ALA A 95 13.41 2.81 -5.03
CA ALA A 95 14.59 2.88 -4.17
C ALA A 95 14.33 3.70 -2.88
N LYS A 96 13.58 4.81 -2.98
CA LYS A 96 13.17 5.59 -1.80
C LYS A 96 12.22 4.83 -0.88
N ILE A 97 11.28 4.06 -1.43
CA ILE A 97 10.39 3.21 -0.64
C ILE A 97 11.23 2.15 0.10
N ASP A 98 12.12 1.45 -0.60
CA ASP A 98 12.99 0.45 -0.01
C ASP A 98 13.85 1.06 1.12
N LEU A 99 14.43 2.25 0.89
CA LEU A 99 15.22 2.99 1.89
C LEU A 99 14.39 3.38 3.12
N CYS A 100 13.12 3.78 2.94
CA CYS A 100 12.21 4.09 4.04
C CYS A 100 12.03 2.89 4.97
N PHE A 101 11.75 1.71 4.41
CA PHE A 101 11.54 0.49 5.19
C PHE A 101 12.85 -0.09 5.74
N MET A 102 13.97 -0.01 5.01
CA MET A 102 15.29 -0.36 5.55
C MET A 102 15.65 0.48 6.78
N ARG A 103 15.46 1.81 6.71
CA ARG A 103 15.69 2.70 7.86
C ARG A 103 14.80 2.33 9.05
N LEU A 104 13.54 1.96 8.81
CA LEU A 104 12.63 1.49 9.87
C LEU A 104 13.14 0.21 10.52
N LEU A 105 13.59 -0.77 9.73
CA LEU A 105 14.13 -2.04 10.22
C LEU A 105 15.41 -1.81 11.03
N LEU A 106 16.34 -1.02 10.51
CA LEU A 106 17.59 -0.68 11.22
C LEU A 106 17.33 -0.03 12.58
N LYS A 107 16.38 0.90 12.66
CA LYS A 107 15.99 1.51 13.94
C LYS A 107 15.48 0.49 14.95
N ARG A 108 14.69 -0.48 14.50
CA ARG A 108 14.16 -1.53 15.38
C ARG A 108 15.27 -2.46 15.86
N LEU A 109 16.17 -2.85 14.96
CA LEU A 109 17.30 -3.72 15.29
C LEU A 109 18.29 -3.05 16.25
N ALA A 110 18.54 -1.76 16.10
CA ALA A 110 19.44 -1.01 16.99
C ALA A 110 18.85 -0.70 18.36
N THR A 111 17.53 -0.83 18.52
CA THR A 111 16.82 -0.68 19.81
C THR A 111 16.50 -2.02 20.47
N LEU A 112 16.89 -3.14 19.85
CA LEU A 112 16.93 -4.46 20.50
C LEU A 112 18.24 -4.58 21.29
#